data_AF-A0A373D0H7-F1
#
_entry.id   AF-A0A373D0H7-F1
#
_cell.length_a   1.000
_cell.length_b   1.000
_cell.length_c   1.000
_cell.angle_alpha   90.00
_cell.angle_beta   90.00
_cell.angle_gamma   90.00
#
_symmetry.space_group_name_H-M   'P 1'
#
loop_
_entity.id
_entity.type
_entity.pdbx_description
1 polymer ?
#
loop_
_entity_poly.entity_id
_entity_poly.type
_entity_poly.pdbx_seq_one_letter_code
_entity_poly.pdbx_strand_id
1 'polypeptide(L)' 'MCKAMEDLRNESYAEGREEGRESQAKDTAVRMSEKGISVEEIAEIVGFNADKVKKWLVTEE' A
#
# COMPACT_ATOMS: atom_id res chain seq x y z
N MET A 1 -32.40 8.99 9.87
CA MET A 1 -31.16 8.26 9.57
C MET A 1 -30.36 8.18 10.85
N CYS A 2 -30.17 6.98 11.39
CA CYS A 2 -29.41 6.78 12.63
C CYS A 2 -27.94 7.11 12.36
N LYS A 3 -27.37 8.00 13.19
CA LYS A 3 -25.98 8.49 13.12
C LYS A 3 -24.95 7.34 12.99
N ALA A 4 -25.23 6.20 13.64
CA ALA A 4 -24.41 4.99 13.59
C ALA A 4 -24.25 4.35 12.19
N MET A 5 -25.18 4.55 11.25
CA MET A 5 -25.04 4.02 9.88
C MET A 5 -24.14 4.90 9.01
N GLU A 6 -24.04 6.19 9.32
CA GLU A 6 -23.24 7.14 8.54
C GLU A 6 -21.76 7.03 8.90
N ASP A 7 -21.45 6.79 10.18
CA ASP A 7 -20.10 6.52 10.68
C ASP A 7 -19.54 5.20 10.09
N LEU A 8 -20.33 4.11 10.10
CA LEU A 8 -19.92 2.82 9.53
C LEU A 8 -19.62 2.90 8.02
N ARG A 9 -20.37 3.71 7.27
CA ARG A 9 -20.15 3.92 5.83
C ARG A 9 -18.88 4.71 5.54
N ASN A 10 -18.56 5.71 6.38
CA ASN A 10 -17.35 6.51 6.23
C ASN A 10 -16.09 5.70 6.59
N GLU A 11 -16.16 4.86 7.61
CA GLU A 11 -15.08 3.95 8.01
C GLU A 11 -14.76 2.95 6.89
N SER A 12 -15.77 2.25 6.34
CA SER A 12 -15.54 1.31 5.22
C SER A 12 -15.03 1.98 3.94
N TYR A 13 -15.40 3.24 3.67
CA TYR A 13 -14.91 3.97 2.50
C TYR A 13 -13.45 4.43 2.67
N ALA A 14 -13.06 4.81 3.90
CA ALA A 14 -11.68 5.15 4.22
C ALA A 14 -10.77 3.92 4.14
N GLU A 15 -11.23 2.79 4.67
CA GLU A 15 -10.50 1.52 4.69
C GLU A 15 -10.27 0.99 3.27
N GLY A 16 -11.29 0.97 2.42
CA GLY A 16 -11.15 0.54 1.02
C GLY A 16 -10.25 1.47 0.17
N ARG A 17 -10.12 2.74 0.54
CA ARG A 17 -9.19 3.67 -0.13
C ARG A 17 -7.74 3.45 0.32
N GLU A 18 -7.54 3.13 1.59
CA GLU A 18 -6.22 2.83 2.14
C GLU A 18 -5.68 1.50 1.61
N GLU A 19 -6.51 0.45 1.59
CA GLU A 19 -6.17 -0.84 0.99
C GLU A 19 -5.84 -0.70 -0.50
N GLY A 20 -6.64 0.08 -1.25
CA GLY A 20 -6.39 0.33 -2.67
C GLY A 20 -5.09 1.09 -2.93
N ARG A 21 -4.68 1.99 -2.04
CA ARG A 21 -3.42 2.72 -2.13
C ARG A 21 -2.23 1.80 -1.86
N GLU A 22 -2.33 0.97 -0.82
CA GLU A 22 -1.28 0.02 -0.47
C GLU A 22 -1.10 -1.05 -1.56
N SER A 23 -2.19 -1.59 -2.10
CA SER A 23 -2.11 -2.57 -3.19
C SER A 23 -1.43 -1.99 -4.43
N GLN A 24 -1.78 -0.77 -4.85
CA GLN A 24 -1.14 -0.11 -5.99
C GLN A 24 0.34 0.19 -5.76
N ALA A 25 0.70 0.58 -4.54
CA ALA A 25 2.08 0.80 -4.14
C ALA A 25 2.89 -0.50 -4.16
N LYS A 26 2.31 -1.61 -3.68
CA LYS A 26 2.92 -2.93 -3.75
C LYS A 26 3.19 -3.38 -5.18
N ASP A 27 2.21 -3.30 -6.08
CA ASP A 27 2.38 -3.68 -7.49
C ASP A 27 3.47 -2.83 -8.18
N THR A 28 3.53 -1.55 -7.81
CA THR A 28 4.54 -0.63 -8.33
C THR A 28 5.92 -0.96 -7.79
N ALA A 29 6.04 -1.26 -6.49
CA ALA A 29 7.28 -1.70 -5.88
C ALA A 29 7.82 -2.99 -6.50
N VAL A 30 6.97 -3.99 -6.76
CA VAL A 30 7.36 -5.24 -7.43
C VAL A 30 7.92 -4.94 -8.82
N ARG A 31 7.19 -4.20 -9.67
CA ARG A 31 7.62 -3.85 -11.03
C ARG A 31 8.93 -3.04 -11.07
N MET A 32 9.21 -2.25 -10.04
CA MET A 32 10.43 -1.46 -9.94
C MET A 32 11.62 -2.29 -9.44
N SER A 33 11.36 -3.20 -8.49
CA SER A 33 12.36 -4.16 -8.03
C SER A 33 12.82 -5.07 -9.18
N GLU A 34 11.90 -5.53 -10.03
CA GLU A 34 12.21 -6.29 -11.26
C GLU A 34 13.11 -5.52 -12.25
N LYS A 35 13.10 -4.18 -12.19
CA LYS A 35 13.98 -3.31 -12.99
C LYS A 35 15.33 -3.02 -12.32
N GLY A 36 15.58 -3.59 -11.13
CA GLY A 36 16.82 -3.39 -10.37
C GLY A 36 16.89 -2.08 -9.59
N ILE A 37 15.75 -1.41 -9.36
CA ILE A 37 15.70 -0.19 -8.53
C ILE A 37 15.87 -0.59 -7.05
N SER A 38 16.63 0.20 -6.28
CA SER A 38 16.88 -0.07 -4.87
C SER A 38 15.60 0.07 -4.03
N VAL A 39 15.54 -0.64 -2.91
CA VAL A 39 14.36 -0.62 -2.03
C VAL A 39 14.16 0.77 -1.42
N GLU A 40 15.24 1.48 -1.14
CA GLU A 40 15.23 2.84 -0.61
C GLU A 40 14.61 3.81 -1.62
N GLU A 41 14.97 3.72 -2.89
CA GLU A 41 14.44 4.59 -3.95
C GLU A 41 12.98 4.23 -4.30
N ILE A 42 12.62 2.94 -4.27
CA ILE A 42 11.23 2.48 -4.40
C ILE A 42 10.37 3.04 -3.27
N ALA A 43 10.86 3.03 -2.03
CA ALA A 43 10.18 3.54 -0.86
C ALA A 43 9.84 5.04 -0.99
N GLU A 44 10.80 5.84 -1.48
CA GLU A 44 10.58 7.25 -1.79
C GLU A 44 9.51 7.44 -2.88
N ILE A 45 9.55 6.63 -3.95
CA ILE A 45 8.63 6.76 -5.10
C ILE A 45 7.20 6.36 -4.73
N VAL A 46 7.02 5.25 -3.99
CA VAL A 46 5.69 4.77 -3.59
C VAL A 46 5.16 5.48 -2.34
N GLY A 47 6.01 6.22 -1.63
CA GLY A 47 5.66 6.98 -0.44
C GLY A 47 5.40 6.11 0.79
N PHE A 48 6.11 4.99 0.91
CA PHE A 48 6.05 4.08 2.06
C PHE A 48 7.44 3.87 2.65
N ASN A 49 7.52 3.33 3.87
CA ASN A 49 8.79 3.02 4.50
C ASN A 49 9.50 1.87 3.77
N ALA A 50 10.83 1.96 3.63
CA ALA A 50 11.68 0.92 3.07
C ALA A 50 11.47 -0.46 3.71
N ASP A 51 11.26 -0.56 5.03
CA ASP A 51 10.96 -1.84 5.71
C ASP A 51 9.64 -2.45 5.23
N LYS A 52 8.65 -1.61 4.94
CA LYS A 52 7.35 -2.06 4.41
C LYS A 52 7.51 -2.54 2.96
N VAL A 53 8.27 -1.81 2.16
CA VAL A 53 8.62 -2.21 0.79
C VAL A 53 9.42 -3.51 0.78
N LYS A 54 10.40 -3.70 1.69
CA LYS A 54 11.14 -4.96 1.84
C LYS A 54 10.19 -6.13 2.07
N LYS A 55 9.21 -6.00 2.97
CA LYS A 55 8.20 -7.04 3.22
C LYS A 55 7.34 -7.36 2.00
N TRP A 56 7.06 -6.39 1.13
CA TRP A 56 6.32 -6.66 -0.11
C TRP A 56 7.14 -7.43 -1.15
N LEU A 57 8.46 -7.23 -1.16
CA LEU A 57 9.38 -7.81 -2.13
C LEU A 57 9.94 -9.18 -1.67
N VAL A 58 9.89 -9.47 -0.37
CA VAL A 58 10.16 -10.81 0.15
C VAL A 58 8.92 -11.66 -0.12
N THR A 59 8.93 -12.40 -1.23
CA THR A 59 8.08 -13.59 -1.38
C THR A 59 8.56 -14.60 -0.35
N GLU A 60 7.77 -14.85 0.70
CA GLU A 60 7.90 -16.12 1.42
C GLU A 60 7.55 -17.24 0.43
N GLU A 61 8.52 -18.13 0.16
CA GLU A 61 8.33 -19.39 -0.57
C GLU A 61 7.44 -20.37 0.20
#